data_AF-A0A6G5ZUS6-F1
#
_entry.id   AF-A0A6G5ZUS6-F1
#
_cell.length_a   1.000
_cell.length_b   1.000
_cell.length_c   1.000
_cell.angle_alpha   90.00
_cell.angle_beta   90.00
_cell.angle_gamma   90.00
#
_symmetry.space_group_name_H-M   'P 1'
#
loop_
_entity.id
_entity.type
_entity.pdbx_description
1 polymer ?
#
loop_
_entity_poly.entity_id
_entity_poly.type
_entity_poly.pdbx_seq_one_letter_code
_entity_poly.pdbx_strand_id
1 'polypeptide(L)'
;QICRSWAYYSGVNPEKDIHSGLIGPILICQKGTIDNYNRPIDIREFVLLFMVFDEERSWYFEKSNKRTRVEKLAGIQSRHTFPAINGISYQLQGLKMYKDENVHWHLLNM
;
A
#
# COMPACT_ATOMS: atom_id res chain seq x y z
N GLN A 1 -15.29 -8.47 16.53
CA GLN A 1 -14.05 -8.35 15.72
C GLN A 1 -12.87 -8.47 16.67
N ILE A 2 -11.96 -9.40 16.38
CA ILE A 2 -10.81 -9.79 17.21
C ILE A 2 -9.66 -8.79 17.04
N CYS A 3 -9.50 -8.27 15.82
CA CYS A 3 -8.53 -7.25 15.44
C CYS A 3 -9.21 -6.15 14.62
N ARG A 4 -8.70 -4.92 14.71
CA ARG A 4 -9.12 -3.76 13.92
C ARG A 4 -7.94 -3.20 13.14
N SER A 5 -8.14 -3.00 11.85
CA SER A 5 -7.15 -2.40 10.95
C SER A 5 -7.18 -0.88 11.03
N TRP A 6 -5.99 -0.29 11.06
CA TRP A 6 -5.71 1.14 10.99
C TRP A 6 -4.51 1.36 10.07
N ALA A 7 -4.28 2.60 9.67
CA ALA A 7 -3.07 3.00 8.93
C ALA A 7 -2.28 4.01 9.76
N TYR A 8 -0.96 3.90 9.74
CA TYR A 8 -0.05 4.93 10.20
C TYR A 8 0.66 5.54 8.98
N TYR A 9 1.01 6.81 9.07
CA TYR A 9 1.74 7.53 8.02
C TYR A 9 2.58 8.65 8.65
N SER A 10 3.56 9.16 7.92
CA SER A 10 4.37 10.28 8.40
C SER A 10 3.54 11.58 8.43
N GLY A 11 3.64 12.29 9.56
CA GLY A 11 2.89 13.51 9.83
C GLY A 11 3.63 14.81 9.50
N VAL A 12 4.85 14.75 8.93
CA VAL A 12 5.65 15.96 8.62
C VAL A 12 5.02 16.72 7.45
N ASN A 13 4.73 16.01 6.36
CA ASN A 13 3.92 16.51 5.26
C ASN A 13 3.08 15.35 4.72
N PRO A 14 1.88 15.09 5.26
CA PRO A 14 1.09 13.91 4.89
C PRO A 14 0.84 13.79 3.38
N GLU A 15 0.58 14.90 2.68
CA GLU A 15 0.34 14.89 1.24
C GLU A 15 1.56 14.33 0.50
N LYS A 16 2.77 14.81 0.80
CA LYS A 16 3.98 14.33 0.13
C LYS A 16 4.46 12.98 0.65
N ASP A 17 4.42 12.80 1.97
CA ASP A 17 4.97 11.64 2.65
C ASP A 17 4.23 10.36 2.27
N ILE A 18 2.89 10.40 2.22
CA ILE A 18 2.07 9.25 1.84
C ILE A 18 2.35 8.87 0.38
N HIS A 19 2.34 9.84 -0.53
CA HIS A 19 2.63 9.59 -1.95
C HIS A 19 4.09 9.17 -2.20
N SER A 20 5.00 9.48 -1.28
CA SER A 20 6.38 8.95 -1.27
C SER A 20 6.50 7.53 -0.70
N GLY A 21 5.40 6.95 -0.21
CA GLY A 21 5.35 5.59 0.33
C GLY A 21 5.48 5.48 1.84
N LEU A 22 5.48 6.60 2.60
CA LEU A 22 5.55 6.59 4.06
C LEU A 22 4.18 6.33 4.70
N ILE A 23 3.62 5.17 4.40
CA ILE A 23 2.34 4.67 4.91
C ILE A 23 2.46 3.18 5.20
N GLY A 24 1.85 2.72 6.30
CA GLY A 24 1.81 1.31 6.64
C GLY A 24 0.58 0.93 7.46
N PRO A 25 0.27 -0.37 7.52
CA PRO A 25 -0.85 -0.87 8.32
C PRO A 25 -0.45 -1.02 9.80
N ILE A 26 -1.42 -0.79 10.69
CA ILE A 26 -1.33 -1.16 12.09
C ILE A 26 -2.59 -1.94 12.49
N LEU A 27 -2.40 -3.09 13.13
CA LEU A 27 -3.48 -3.94 13.62
C LEU A 27 -3.58 -3.80 15.13
N ILE A 28 -4.79 -3.49 15.62
CA ILE A 28 -5.09 -3.35 17.04
C ILE A 28 -6.01 -4.50 17.42
N CYS A 29 -5.52 -5.46 18.21
CA CYS A 29 -6.28 -6.65 18.59
C CYS A 29 -6.58 -6.69 20.10
N GLN A 30 -7.63 -7.45 20.45
CA GLN A 30 -7.98 -7.69 21.84
C GLN A 30 -6.92 -8.57 22.53
N LYS A 31 -6.67 -8.34 23.82
CA LYS A 31 -5.71 -9.13 24.59
C LYS A 31 -6.09 -10.63 24.56
N GLY A 32 -5.11 -11.50 24.31
CA GLY A 32 -5.30 -12.96 24.25
C GLY A 32 -5.66 -13.53 22.89
N THR A 33 -5.72 -12.69 21.84
CA THR A 33 -6.03 -13.12 20.47
C THR A 33 -4.80 -13.29 19.57
N ILE A 34 -3.65 -12.87 20.10
CA ILE A 34 -2.35 -12.89 19.44
C ILE A 34 -1.46 -13.88 20.23
N ASP A 35 -0.73 -14.75 19.53
CA ASP A 35 0.24 -15.66 20.12
C ASP A 35 1.49 -14.93 20.65
N ASN A 36 2.43 -15.67 21.27
CA ASN A 36 3.68 -15.10 21.78
C ASN A 36 4.60 -14.54 20.67
N TYR A 37 4.27 -14.72 19.40
CA TYR A 37 5.02 -14.27 18.23
C TYR A 37 4.29 -13.17 17.45
N ASN A 38 3.32 -12.49 18.05
CA ASN A 38 2.53 -11.45 17.43
C ASN A 38 1.68 -11.91 16.23
N ARG A 39 1.33 -13.20 16.15
CA ARG A 39 0.49 -13.77 15.09
C ARG A 39 -0.90 -14.13 15.61
N PRO A 40 -1.96 -13.97 14.79
CA PRO A 40 -3.26 -14.52 15.13
C PRO A 40 -3.16 -16.03 15.26
N ILE A 41 -3.84 -16.55 16.27
CA ILE A 41 -3.94 -17.99 16.49
C ILE A 41 -4.86 -18.55 15.40
N ASP A 42 -4.33 -19.48 14.59
CA ASP A 42 -5.08 -20.31 13.63
C ASP A 42 -5.82 -19.56 12.49
N ILE A 43 -5.36 -18.35 12.14
CA ILE A 43 -5.97 -17.52 11.09
C ILE A 43 -4.89 -16.93 10.18
N ARG A 44 -5.05 -17.08 8.86
CA ARG A 44 -4.20 -16.40 7.86
C ARG A 44 -4.62 -14.94 7.75
N GLU A 45 -3.66 -14.02 7.69
CA GLU A 45 -3.92 -12.61 7.48
C GLU A 45 -3.34 -12.08 6.17
N PHE A 46 -4.14 -11.28 5.47
CA PHE A 46 -3.69 -10.45 4.37
C PHE A 46 -3.99 -8.99 4.66
N VAL A 47 -3.01 -8.12 4.42
CA VAL A 47 -3.19 -6.68 4.53
C VAL A 47 -3.03 -6.05 3.15
N LEU A 48 -4.06 -5.35 2.70
CA LEU A 48 -4.12 -4.73 1.38
C LEU A 48 -4.41 -3.25 1.53
N LEU A 49 -3.47 -2.43 1.08
CA LEU A 49 -3.63 -0.99 0.90
C LEU A 49 -4.00 -0.72 -0.56
N PHE A 50 -5.22 -0.26 -0.78
CA PHE A 50 -5.68 0.27 -2.05
C PHE A 50 -5.37 1.76 -2.07
N MET A 51 -4.57 2.20 -3.04
CA MET A 51 -4.20 3.61 -3.15
C MET A 51 -3.86 3.98 -4.59
N VAL A 52 -4.15 5.22 -4.98
CA VAL A 52 -3.57 5.83 -6.18
C VAL A 52 -2.33 6.62 -5.77
N PHE A 53 -1.16 6.14 -6.15
CA PHE A 53 0.09 6.84 -5.91
C PHE A 53 0.25 7.93 -6.96
N ASP A 54 0.58 9.14 -6.52
CA ASP A 54 0.86 10.29 -7.39
C ASP A 54 2.32 10.67 -7.23
N GLU A 55 3.16 10.23 -8.16
CA GLU A 55 4.59 10.52 -8.10
C GLU A 55 4.87 12.02 -8.20
N GLU A 56 4.01 12.85 -8.79
CA GLU A 56 4.26 14.31 -8.83
C GLU A 56 4.25 14.95 -7.43
N ARG A 57 3.59 14.28 -6.48
CA ARG A 57 3.50 14.69 -5.08
C ARG A 57 4.58 14.04 -4.21
N SER A 58 5.38 13.13 -4.74
CA SER A 58 6.44 12.50 -3.95
C SER A 58 7.62 13.45 -3.71
N TRP A 59 8.36 13.23 -2.63
CA TRP A 59 9.62 13.95 -2.37
C TRP A 59 10.68 13.66 -3.43
N TYR A 60 10.56 12.51 -4.08
CA TYR A 60 11.52 11.99 -5.05
C TYR A 60 11.13 12.32 -6.48
N PHE A 61 10.10 13.14 -6.68
CA PHE A 61 9.74 13.63 -8.00
C PHE A 61 10.80 14.59 -8.53
N GLU A 62 11.78 14.05 -9.24
CA GLU A 62 12.64 14.87 -10.07
C GLU A 62 11.84 15.35 -11.27
N LYS A 63 11.53 16.65 -11.29
CA LYS A 63 11.07 17.38 -12.48
C LYS A 63 12.22 17.51 -13.50
N SER A 64 12.91 16.42 -13.77
CA SER A 64 14.00 16.42 -14.73
C SER A 64 13.37 16.61 -16.11
N ASN A 65 13.93 17.55 -16.87
CA ASN A 65 13.59 17.80 -18.27
C ASN A 65 13.95 16.60 -19.19
N LYS A 66 14.23 15.42 -18.62
CA LYS A 66 14.58 14.15 -19.26
C LYS A 66 13.34 13.41 -19.78
N ARG A 67 12.35 14.14 -20.33
CA ARG A 67 11.54 13.48 -21.34
C ARG A 67 12.51 13.06 -22.43
N THR A 68 12.60 11.77 -22.70
CA THR A 68 13.29 11.30 -23.90
C THR A 68 12.72 12.07 -25.09
N ARG A 69 13.54 12.36 -26.10
CA ARG A 69 13.09 13.08 -27.31
C ARG A 69 11.83 12.43 -27.91
N VAL A 70 11.70 11.12 -27.74
CA VAL A 70 10.54 10.28 -28.09
C VAL A 70 9.27 10.68 -27.34
N GLU A 71 9.30 10.84 -26.00
CA GLU A 71 8.14 11.24 -25.20
C GLU A 71 7.68 12.68 -25.50
N LYS A 72 8.62 13.59 -25.82
CA LYS A 72 8.27 14.96 -26.27
C LYS A 72 7.59 14.96 -27.63
N LEU A 73 8.02 14.09 -28.55
CA LEU A 73 7.48 14.00 -29.92
C LEU A 73 6.13 13.28 -29.98
N ALA A 74 5.90 12.31 -29.11
CA ALA A 74 4.68 11.51 -29.11
C ALA A 74 3.49 12.16 -28.36
N GLY A 75 3.69 13.33 -27.73
CA GLY A 75 2.63 13.99 -26.94
C GLY A 75 2.13 13.12 -25.77
N ILE A 76 2.88 12.09 -25.38
CA ILE A 76 2.51 11.17 -24.30
C ILE A 76 2.64 11.97 -23.01
N GLN A 77 1.49 12.34 -22.44
CA GLN A 77 1.42 12.83 -21.08
C GLN A 77 1.71 11.64 -20.19
N SER A 78 2.93 11.53 -19.69
CA SER A 78 3.33 10.52 -18.71
C SER A 78 2.38 10.66 -17.52
N ARG A 79 1.46 9.71 -17.33
CA ARG A 79 0.66 9.67 -16.11
C ARG A 79 1.57 9.19 -15.00
N HIS A 80 1.99 10.12 -14.15
CA HIS A 80 2.77 9.87 -12.95
C HIS A 80 1.89 9.36 -11.79
N THR A 81 0.58 9.32 -12.00
CA THR A 81 -0.39 8.68 -11.12
C THR A 81 -0.60 7.22 -11.51
N PHE A 82 -0.49 6.28 -10.56
CA PHE A 82 -0.79 4.88 -10.79
C PHE A 82 -1.63 4.27 -9.66
N PRO A 83 -2.75 3.59 -9.99
CA PRO A 83 -3.49 2.80 -9.01
C PRO A 83 -2.71 1.54 -8.65
N ALA A 84 -2.63 1.22 -7.37
CA ALA A 84 -1.89 0.05 -6.90
C ALA A 84 -2.54 -0.58 -5.66
N ILE A 85 -2.21 -1.85 -5.45
CA ILE A 85 -2.46 -2.57 -4.20
C ILE A 85 -1.10 -2.86 -3.58
N ASN A 86 -0.87 -2.38 -2.35
CA ASN A 86 0.43 -2.47 -1.67
C ASN A 86 1.60 -1.90 -2.50
N GLY A 87 1.35 -0.87 -3.31
CA GLY A 87 2.35 -0.27 -4.20
C GLY A 87 2.61 -1.05 -5.50
N ILE A 88 1.94 -2.19 -5.73
CA ILE A 88 2.05 -2.99 -6.95
C ILE A 88 0.83 -2.72 -7.85
N SER A 89 1.09 -2.18 -9.05
CA SER A 89 0.06 -1.83 -10.05
C SER A 89 -0.38 -3.02 -10.90
N TYR A 90 0.55 -3.93 -11.22
CA TYR A 90 0.30 -5.11 -12.04
C TYR A 90 0.81 -6.37 -11.33
N GLN A 91 -0.09 -7.35 -11.17
CA GLN A 91 0.23 -8.70 -10.71
C GLN A 91 0.79 -8.80 -9.28
N LEU A 92 -0.04 -8.43 -8.29
CA LEU A 92 0.26 -8.65 -6.87
C LEU A 92 0.48 -10.14 -6.57
N GLN A 93 1.70 -10.49 -6.15
CA GLN A 93 2.06 -11.85 -5.75
C GLN A 93 1.83 -12.08 -4.24
N GLY A 94 1.76 -13.33 -3.82
CA GLY A 94 1.71 -13.70 -2.39
C GLY A 94 0.32 -13.92 -1.80
N LEU A 95 -0.75 -13.64 -2.56
CA LEU A 95 -2.13 -13.98 -2.17
C LEU A 95 -2.43 -15.46 -2.42
N LYS A 96 -1.89 -16.34 -1.57
CA LYS A 96 -2.10 -17.79 -1.63
C LYS A 96 -2.75 -18.26 -0.34
N MET A 97 -3.84 -19.03 -0.46
CA MET A 97 -4.57 -19.62 0.66
C MET A 97 -4.96 -21.06 0.33
N TYR A 98 -5.20 -21.87 1.35
CA TYR A 98 -5.73 -23.22 1.18
C TYR A 98 -7.25 -23.21 1.15
N LYS A 99 -7.82 -24.26 0.55
CA LYS A 99 -9.27 -24.49 0.60
C LYS A 99 -9.67 -24.69 2.07
N ASP A 100 -10.78 -24.05 2.46
CA ASP A 100 -11.36 -24.13 3.81
C ASP A 100 -10.48 -23.53 4.94
N GLU A 101 -9.45 -22.75 4.60
CA GLU A 101 -8.63 -22.00 5.57
C GLU A 101 -9.38 -20.75 6.06
N ASN A 102 -9.33 -20.47 7.37
CA ASN A 102 -9.85 -19.22 7.91
C ASN A 102 -8.90 -18.07 7.56
N VAL A 103 -9.41 -17.09 6.82
CA VAL A 103 -8.63 -15.93 6.35
C VAL A 103 -9.27 -14.63 6.80
N HIS A 104 -8.47 -13.75 7.39
CA HIS A 104 -8.84 -12.36 7.66
C HIS A 104 -8.18 -11.42 6.65
N TRP A 105 -9.00 -10.57 6.05
CA TRP A 105 -8.57 -9.53 5.12
C TRP A 105 -8.67 -8.17 5.77
N HIS A 106 -7.52 -7.51 5.90
CA HIS A 106 -7.41 -6.13 6.39
C HIS A 106 -7.27 -5.20 5.19
N LEU A 107 -8.40 -4.59 4.81
CA LEU A 107 -8.43 -3.66 3.69
C LEU A 107 -8.27 -2.24 4.21
N LEU A 108 -7.31 -1.51 3.64
CA LEU A 108 -7.04 -0.10 3.90
C LEU A 108 -7.21 0.68 2.59
N ASN A 109 -7.74 1.89 2.70
CA ASN A 109 -7.91 2.79 1.57
C ASN A 109 -7.58 4.21 2.01
N MET A 110 -6.84 4.95 1.18
CA MET A 110 -6.42 6.33 1.38
C MET A 110 -6.51 7.10 0.06
#